data_AF-A0A951EFF0-F1
#
_entry.id   AF-A0A951EFF0-F1
#
_cell.length_a   1.000
_cell.length_b   1.000
_cell.length_c   1.000
_cell.angle_alpha   90.00
_cell.angle_beta   90.00
_cell.angle_gamma   90.00
#
_symmetry.space_group_name_H-M   'P 1'
#
loop_
_entity.id
_entity.type
_entity.pdbx_description
1 polymer ?
#
loop_
_entity_poly.entity_id
_entity_poly.type
_entity_poly.pdbx_seq_one_letter_code
_entity_poly.pdbx_strand_id
1 'polypeptide(L)' 'MPPFAPVEEQLAYIKKGSHEIIRESDLRERLEQSRKSGKPLKVKAGFDPTAPDLHLGHTVLLR' A
#
# COMPACT_ATOMS: atom_id res chain seq x y z
N MET A 1 18.47 -12.00 4.19
CA MET A 1 17.32 -11.31 4.82
C MET A 1 16.18 -11.31 3.82
N PRO A 2 14.91 -11.56 4.23
CA PRO A 2 13.79 -11.32 3.32
C PRO A 2 13.83 -9.85 2.86
N PRO A 3 13.52 -9.55 1.59
CA PRO A 3 13.70 -8.21 1.01
C PRO A 3 12.74 -7.15 1.58
N PHE A 4 11.80 -7.55 2.44
CA PHE A 4 10.77 -6.68 3.00
C PHE A 4 10.88 -6.59 4.52
N ALA A 5 10.58 -5.41 5.06
CA ALA A 5 10.59 -5.11 6.49
C ALA A 5 9.64 -6.05 7.28
N PRO A 6 9.73 -6.12 8.62
CA PRO A 6 8.75 -6.80 9.45
C PRO A 6 7.30 -6.37 9.11
N VAL A 7 6.35 -7.30 9.18
CA VAL A 7 4.96 -7.03 8.75
C VAL A 7 4.31 -5.91 9.56
N GLU A 8 4.58 -5.84 10.86
CA GLU A 8 4.06 -4.76 11.71
C GLU A 8 4.63 -3.39 11.34
N GLU A 9 5.88 -3.31 10.90
CA GLU A 9 6.49 -2.07 10.41
C GLU A 9 5.85 -1.62 9.08
N GLN A 10 5.64 -2.57 8.16
CA GLN A 10 4.93 -2.30 6.91
C GLN A 10 3.48 -1.84 7.16
N LEU A 11 2.75 -2.51 8.06
CA LEU A 11 1.39 -2.14 8.44
C LEU A 11 1.34 -0.75 9.09
N ALA A 12 2.28 -0.45 10.00
CA ALA A 12 2.36 0.87 10.62
C ALA A 12 2.58 1.98 9.58
N TYR A 13 3.43 1.72 8.57
CA TYR A 13 3.66 2.66 7.47
C TYR A 13 2.41 2.84 6.60
N ILE A 14 1.75 1.74 6.18
CA ILE A 14 0.54 1.79 5.33
C ILE A 14 -0.61 2.51 6.06
N LYS A 15 -0.77 2.31 7.37
CA LYS A 15 -1.78 3.00 8.18
C LYS A 15 -1.56 4.52 8.24
N LYS A 16 -0.31 4.98 8.14
CA LYS A 16 0.02 6.39 8.27
C LYS A 16 -0.55 7.19 7.10
N GLY A 17 -1.57 8.01 7.36
CA GLY A 17 -2.23 8.82 6.33
C GLY A 17 -3.38 8.10 5.60
N SER A 18 -3.64 6.83 5.93
CA SER A 18 -4.83 6.12 5.49
C SER A 18 -6.01 6.48 6.38
N HIS A 19 -7.17 6.74 5.78
CA HIS A 19 -8.41 6.95 6.54
C HIS A 19 -8.96 5.63 7.10
N GLU A 20 -8.93 4.57 6.30
CA GLU A 20 -9.45 3.25 6.65
C GLU A 20 -8.68 2.15 5.89
N ILE A 21 -8.58 0.96 6.50
CA ILE A 21 -8.10 -0.25 5.83
C ILE A 21 -9.20 -1.31 5.92
N ILE A 22 -9.79 -1.64 4.78
CA ILE A 22 -10.79 -2.71 4.69
C ILE A 22 -10.07 -4.06 4.83
N ARG A 23 -10.45 -4.84 5.85
CA ARG A 23 -9.89 -6.17 6.16
C ARG A 23 -8.37 -6.15 6.36
N GLU A 24 -7.94 -5.47 7.42
CA GLU A 24 -6.54 -5.42 7.82
C GLU A 24 -5.91 -6.82 8.03
N SER A 25 -6.69 -7.81 8.49
CA SER A 25 -6.26 -9.21 8.61
C SER A 25 -5.77 -9.78 7.28
N ASP A 26 -6.53 -9.57 6.21
CA ASP A 26 -6.21 -10.08 4.87
C ASP A 26 -4.94 -9.40 4.32
N LEU A 27 -4.78 -8.10 4.59
CA LEU A 27 -3.56 -7.36 4.24
C LEU A 27 -2.35 -7.93 4.99
N ARG A 28 -2.46 -8.17 6.30
CA ARG A 28 -1.40 -8.78 7.11
C ARG A 28 -0.97 -10.14 6.55
N GLU A 29 -1.93 -11.02 6.25
CA GLU A 29 -1.65 -12.35 5.67
C GLU A 29 -0.93 -12.24 4.32
N ARG A 30 -1.34 -11.31 3.46
CA ARG A 30 -0.68 -11.04 2.17
C ARG A 30 0.75 -10.53 2.36
N LEU A 31 0.99 -9.64 3.32
CA LEU A 31 2.32 -9.14 3.64
C LEU A 31 3.25 -10.24 4.16
N GLU A 32 2.73 -11.15 5.00
CA GLU A 32 3.45 -12.35 5.45
C GLU A 32 3.84 -13.24 4.26
N GLN A 33 2.90 -13.53 3.37
CA GLN A 33 3.15 -14.33 2.15
C GLN A 33 4.17 -13.65 1.22
N SER A 34 4.07 -12.35 1.02
CA SER A 34 5.03 -11.54 0.25
C SER A 34 6.43 -11.64 0.85
N ARG A 35 6.55 -11.50 2.18
CA ARG A 35 7.81 -11.61 2.91
C ARG A 35 8.43 -13.00 2.84
N LYS A 36 7.62 -14.06 2.96
CA LYS A 36 8.08 -15.46 2.87
C LYS A 36 8.53 -15.82 1.45
N SER A 37 7.78 -15.37 0.44
CA SER A 37 8.06 -15.72 -0.96
C SER A 37 9.08 -14.80 -1.63
N GLY A 38 9.36 -13.63 -1.05
CA GLY A 38 10.17 -12.57 -1.67
C GLY A 38 9.50 -11.90 -2.88
N LYS A 39 8.23 -12.21 -3.17
CA LYS A 39 7.49 -11.65 -4.30
C LYS A 39 6.64 -10.46 -3.81
N PRO A 40 6.81 -9.26 -4.38
CA PRO A 40 6.05 -8.08 -3.95
C PRO A 40 4.55 -8.23 -4.23
N LEU A 41 3.74 -7.58 -3.40
CA LEU A 41 2.29 -7.47 -3.64
C LEU A 41 2.02 -6.62 -4.89
N LYS A 42 1.00 -7.03 -5.65
CA LYS A 42 0.47 -6.23 -6.76
C LYS A 42 -0.55 -5.24 -6.19
N VAL A 43 -0.28 -3.95 -6.33
CA VAL A 43 -1.16 -2.86 -5.92
C VAL A 43 -1.74 -2.20 -7.17
N LYS A 44 -3.03 -1.86 -7.14
CA LYS A 44 -3.72 -1.17 -8.24
C LYS A 44 -4.26 0.15 -7.73
N ALA A 45 -3.96 1.22 -8.46
CA ALA A 45 -4.53 2.56 -8.29
C ALA A 45 -5.11 3.01 -9.63
N GLY A 46 -6.32 3.58 -9.62
CA GLY A 46 -6.96 4.15 -10.80
C GLY A 46 -6.79 5.66 -10.82
N PHE A 47 -6.58 6.22 -12.01
CA PHE A 47 -6.53 7.66 -12.24
C PHE A 47 -7.53 8.03 -13.34
N ASP A 48 -8.24 9.14 -13.16
CA ASP A 48 -9.20 9.64 -14.14
C ASP A 48 -8.46 10.25 -15.34
N PRO A 49 -8.65 9.75 -16.57
CA PRO A 49 -7.98 10.29 -17.76
C PRO A 49 -8.64 11.55 -18.32
N THR A 50 -9.80 11.96 -17.80
CA THR A 50 -10.62 13.05 -18.38
C THR A 50 -10.32 14.43 -17.81
N ALA A 51 -9.71 14.52 -16.63
CA ALA A 51 -9.42 15.77 -15.95
C ALA A 51 -7.91 16.10 -16.01
N PRO A 52 -7.49 17.16 -16.71
CA PRO A 52 -6.07 17.52 -16.84
C PRO A 52 -5.53 18.39 -15.69
N ASP A 53 -6.40 18.90 -14.80
CA ASP A 53 -5.98 19.79 -13.71
C ASP A 53 -5.37 19.01 -12.55
N LEU A 54 -4.04 19.07 -12.44
CA LEU A 54 -3.27 18.42 -11.40
C LEU A 54 -2.77 19.42 -10.36
N HIS A 55 -3.34 19.35 -9.15
CA HIS A 55 -2.84 20.03 -7.95
C HIS A 55 -2.25 19.05 -6.92
N LEU A 56 -1.67 19.58 -5.84
CA LEU A 56 -1.03 18.80 -4.76
C LEU A 56 -1.93 17.73 -4.13
N GLY A 57 -3.25 17.90 -4.11
CA GLY A 57 -4.18 16.86 -3.65
C GLY A 57 -4.02 15.52 -4.38
N HIS A 58 -3.64 15.51 -5.67
CA HIS A 58 -3.45 14.27 -6.44
C HIS A 58 -2.20 13.50 -6.04
N THR A 59 -1.24 14.15 -5.37
CA THR A 59 -0.02 13.49 -4.92
C THR A 59 -0.21 12.72 -3.62
N VAL A 60 -1.35 12.89 -2.92
CA VAL A 60 -1.63 12.18 -1.66
C VAL A 60 -1.61 10.67 -1.86
N LEU A 61 -2.11 10.17 -2.99
CA LEU A 61 -2.11 8.74 -3.33
C LEU A 61 -0.72 8.21 -3.74
N LEU A 62 0.20 9.09 -4.16
CA LEU A 62 1.52 8.73 -4.69
C LEU A 62 2.64 8.78 -3.64
N ARG A 63 2.33 9.26 -2.43
CA ARG A 63 3.27 9.47 -1.32
C ARG A 63 3.50 8.20 -0.50
#